data_AF-A0A2V7YQ58-F1
#
_entry.id   AF-A0A2V7YQ58-F1
#
_cell.length_a   1.000
_cell.length_b   1.000
_cell.length_c   1.000
_cell.angle_alpha   90.00
_cell.angle_beta   90.00
_cell.angle_gamma   90.00
#
_symmetry.space_group_name_H-M   'P 1'
#
loop_
_entity.id
_entity.type
_entity.pdbx_description
1 polymer ?
#
loop_
_entity_poly.entity_id
_entity_poly.type
_entity_poly.pdbx_seq_one_letter_code
_entity_poly.pdbx_strand_id
1 'polypeptide(L)' 'MAVLTDQQRKFYETTLQVTKQEIGDLKEQIEEELSKVKDRIAELQNAINASKQMYAAACSRLGVPNDLEEEEGGGES' A
#
# COMPACT_ATOMS: atom_id res chain seq x y z
N MET A 1 35.72 0.73 34.24
CA MET A 1 34.87 1.15 33.09
C MET A 1 35.25 2.57 32.77
N ALA A 2 35.62 2.88 31.52
CA ALA A 2 35.93 4.26 31.14
C ALA A 2 34.65 5.09 31.18
N VAL A 3 34.62 6.12 32.02
CA VAL A 3 33.51 7.08 32.11
C VAL A 3 33.63 8.02 30.92
N LEU A 4 32.55 8.17 30.14
CA LEU A 4 32.49 9.11 29.02
C LEU A 4 32.75 10.53 29.51
N THR A 5 33.48 11.32 28.71
CA THR A 5 33.59 12.76 28.95
C THR A 5 32.26 13.46 28.63
N ASP A 6 32.03 14.66 29.17
CA ASP A 6 30.80 15.42 28.91
C ASP A 6 30.59 15.72 27.41
N GLN A 7 31.69 15.94 26.67
CA GLN A 7 31.64 16.13 25.23
C GLN A 7 31.19 14.85 24.50
N GLN A 8 31.73 13.69 24.89
CA GLN A 8 31.32 12.41 24.31
C GLN A 8 29.85 12.10 24.63
N ARG A 9 29.42 12.37 25.86
CA ARG A 9 28.01 12.23 26.27
C ARG A 9 27.09 13.08 25.40
N LYS A 10 27.39 14.37 25.25
CA LYS A 10 26.58 15.30 24.45
C LYS A 10 26.51 14.89 22.98
N PHE A 11 27.61 14.40 22.41
CA PHE A 11 27.62 13.86 21.05
C PHE A 11 26.63 12.71 20.91
N TYR A 12 26.73 11.68 21.77
CA TYR A 12 25.85 10.51 21.68
C TYR A 12 24.38 10.85 21.95
N GLU A 13 24.09 11.75 22.89
CA GLU A 13 22.73 12.23 23.15
C GLU A 13 22.14 12.94 21.92
N THR A 14 22.96 13.77 21.26
CA THR A 14 22.55 14.47 20.03
C THR A 14 22.31 13.48 18.89
N THR A 15 23.24 12.55 18.68
CA THR A 15 23.10 11.49 17.65
C THR A 15 21.85 10.65 17.91
N LEU A 16 21.59 10.24 19.16
CA LEU A 16 20.37 9.50 19.52
C LEU A 16 19.11 10.28 19.18
N GLN A 17 19.07 11.58 19.48
CA GLN A 17 17.90 12.41 19.20
C GLN A 17 17.66 12.54 17.70
N VAL A 18 18.71 12.82 16.91
CA VAL A 18 18.61 12.97 15.46
C VAL A 18 18.18 11.65 14.82
N THR A 19 18.83 10.54 15.15
CA THR A 19 18.48 9.23 14.59
C THR A 19 17.07 8.81 14.99
N LYS A 20 16.60 9.14 16.20
CA LYS A 20 15.21 8.87 16.60
C LYS A 20 14.22 9.66 15.74
N GLN A 21 14.52 10.91 15.42
CA GLN A 21 13.70 11.73 14.54
C GLN A 21 13.68 11.14 13.12
N GLU A 22 14.85 10.83 12.56
CA GLU A 22 14.97 10.21 11.23
C GLU A 22 14.16 8.92 11.11
N ILE A 23 14.18 8.07 12.15
CA ILE A 23 13.35 6.86 12.20
C ILE A 23 11.86 7.20 12.18
N GLY A 24 11.44 8.26 12.88
CA GLY A 24 10.05 8.74 12.86
C GLY A 24 9.63 9.18 11.46
N ASP A 25 10.44 10.04 10.84
CA ASP A 25 10.19 10.58 9.50
C ASP A 25 10.12 9.47 8.44
N LEU A 26 10.98 8.44 8.55
CA LEU A 26 10.95 7.27 7.67
C LEU A 26 9.68 6.43 7.85
N LYS A 27 9.18 6.28 9.09
CA LYS A 27 7.92 5.57 9.35
C LYS A 27 6.72 6.31 8.75
N GLU A 28 6.69 7.63 8.87
CA GLU A 28 5.64 8.46 8.28
C GLU A 28 5.63 8.33 6.74
N GLN A 29 6.81 8.38 6.10
CA GLN A 29 6.92 8.16 4.66
C GLN A 29 6.43 6.77 4.22
N ILE A 30 6.73 5.72 5.00
CA ILE A 30 6.24 4.36 4.71
C ILE A 30 4.71 4.32 4.76
N GLU A 31 4.09 4.89 5.80
CA GLU A 31 2.63 4.94 5.94
C GLU A 31 1.97 5.72 4.80
N GLU A 32 2.58 6.86 4.38
CA GLU A 32 2.10 7.65 3.26
C GLU A 32 2.11 6.85 1.94
N GLU A 33 3.22 6.17 1.63
CA GLU A 33 3.32 5.35 0.43
C GLU A 33 2.36 4.15 0.47
N LEU A 34 2.18 3.51 1.64
CA LEU A 34 1.20 2.46 1.80
C LEU A 34 -0.24 2.96 1.55
N SER A 35 -0.57 4.19 1.95
CA SER A 35 -1.86 4.79 1.65
C SER A 35 -2.05 4.97 0.14
N LYS A 36 -1.05 5.53 -0.55
CA LYS A 36 -1.08 5.72 -2.01
C LYS A 36 -1.28 4.40 -2.75
N VAL A 37 -0.60 3.33 -2.30
CA VAL A 37 -0.75 2.00 -2.89
C VAL A 37 -2.17 1.47 -2.69
N LYS A 38 -2.76 1.63 -1.49
CA LYS A 38 -4.15 1.21 -1.23
C LYS A 38 -5.14 1.95 -2.13
N ASP A 39 -4.99 3.27 -2.26
CA ASP A 39 -5.84 4.08 -3.12
C ASP A 39 -5.72 3.62 -4.58
N ARG A 40 -4.49 3.37 -5.05
CA ARG A 40 -4.25 2.88 -6.41
C ARG A 40 -4.86 1.51 -6.68
N ILE A 41 -4.80 0.60 -5.71
CA ILE A 41 -5.44 -0.72 -5.80
C ILE A 41 -6.96 -0.56 -5.92
N ALA A 42 -7.58 0.31 -5.12
CA ALA A 42 -9.01 0.55 -5.17
C ALA A 42 -9.45 1.12 -6.54
N GLU A 43 -8.69 2.07 -7.10
CA GLU A 43 -8.94 2.58 -8.45
C GLU A 43 -8.88 1.47 -9.52
N LEU A 44 -7.85 0.63 -9.46
CA LEU A 44 -7.69 -0.48 -10.42
C LEU A 44 -8.82 -1.49 -10.30
N GLN A 45 -9.24 -1.83 -9.08
CA GLN A 45 -10.37 -2.73 -8.85
C GLN A 45 -11.67 -2.15 -9.43
N ASN A 46 -11.90 -0.85 -9.26
CA ASN A 46 -13.05 -0.17 -9.85
C ASN A 46 -13.02 -0.21 -11.38
N ALA A 47 -11.84 0.01 -11.99
CA ALA A 47 -11.67 -0.08 -13.43
C ALA A 47 -11.90 -1.50 -13.97
N ILE A 48 -11.44 -2.52 -13.24
CA ILE A 48 -11.70 -3.93 -13.56
C ILE A 48 -13.21 -4.20 -13.52
N ASN A 49 -13.89 -3.78 -12.46
CA ASN A 49 -15.34 -3.99 -12.32
C ASN A 49 -16.13 -3.32 -13.46
N ALA A 50 -15.76 -2.09 -13.83
CA ALA A 50 -16.36 -1.40 -14.98
C ALA A 50 -16.10 -2.15 -16.30
N SER A 51 -14.87 -2.65 -16.49
CA SER A 51 -14.51 -3.42 -17.69
C SER A 51 -15.28 -4.74 -17.77
N LYS A 52 -15.47 -5.43 -16.63
CA LYS A 52 -16.32 -6.63 -16.54
C LYS A 52 -17.76 -6.35 -16.91
N GLN A 53 -18.35 -5.25 -16.43
CA GLN A 53 -19.72 -4.86 -16.80
C GLN A 53 -19.85 -4.62 -18.31
N MET A 54 -18.86 -3.97 -18.93
CA MET A 54 -18.83 -3.78 -20.37
C MET A 54 -18.70 -5.11 -21.13
N TYR A 55 -17.85 -6.03 -20.63
CA TYR A 55 -17.69 -7.36 -21.19
C TYR A 55 -18.99 -8.16 -21.15
N ALA A 56 -19.64 -8.22 -19.99
CA ALA A 56 -20.93 -8.88 -19.81
C ALA A 56 -22.00 -8.31 -20.76
N ALA A 57 -22.06 -6.98 -20.90
CA ALA A 57 -22.98 -6.33 -21.83
C ALA A 57 -22.70 -6.70 -23.30
N ALA A 58 -21.42 -6.84 -23.68
CA ALA A 58 -21.03 -7.29 -25.01
C ALA A 58 -21.42 -8.76 -25.25
N CYS A 59 -21.13 -9.66 -24.31
CA CYS A 59 -21.53 -11.07 -24.38
C CYS A 59 -23.04 -11.22 -24.54
N SER A 60 -23.82 -10.49 -23.74
CA SER A 60 -25.29 -10.47 -23.83
C SER A 60 -25.79 -10.01 -25.21
N ARG A 61 -25.20 -8.95 -25.79
CA ARG A 61 -25.57 -8.48 -27.13
C ARG A 61 -25.19 -9.46 -28.25
N LEU A 62 -24.08 -10.17 -28.10
CA LEU A 62 -23.60 -11.16 -29.06
C LEU A 62 -24.30 -12.52 -28.91
N GLY A 63 -25.06 -12.73 -27.82
CA GLY A 63 -25.71 -14.01 -27.52
C GLY A 63 -24.73 -15.12 -27.18
N VAL A 64 -23.53 -14.76 -26.70
CA VAL A 64 -22.48 -15.71 -26.30
C VAL A 64 -22.39 -15.78 -24.77
N PRO A 65 -21.99 -16.94 -24.19
CA PRO A 65 -21.81 -17.06 -22.75
C PRO A 65 -20.70 -16.12 -22.23
N ASN A 66 -20.87 -15.62 -21.02
CA ASN A 66 -19.89 -14.78 -20.32
C ASN A 66 -19.00 -15.67 -19.44
N ASP A 67 -17.79 -15.95 -19.92
CA ASP A 67 -16.77 -16.77 -19.27
C ASP A 67 -16.05 -16.08 -18.09
N LEU A 68 -16.16 -14.75 -17.98
CA LEU A 68 -15.59 -13.99 -16.85
C LEU A 68 -16.52 -13.93 -15.64
N GLU A 69 -17.79 -14.36 -15.78
CA GLU A 69 -18.77 -14.41 -14.69
C GLU A 69 -18.52 -15.61 -13.74
N GLU A 70 -17.94 -16.71 -14.25
CA GLU A 70 -17.65 -17.91 -13.45
C GLU A 70 -16.45 -17.75 -12.50
N GLU A 71 -15.51 -16.82 -12.77
CA GLU A 71 -14.38 -16.54 -11.87
C GLU A 71 -14.81 -15.88 -10.53
N GLU A 72 -16.01 -15.32 -10.43
CA GLU A 72 -16.49 -14.65 -9.19
C GLU A 72 -17.14 -15.59 -8.17
N GLY A 73 -17.33 -16.88 -8.50
CA GLY A 73 -17.94 -17.86 -7.58
C GLY A 73 -16.98 -18.59 -6.64
N GLY A 74 -15.66 -18.35 -6.75
CA GLY A 74 -14.62 -19.16 -6.09
C GLY A 74 -13.70 -18.42 -5.11
N GLY A 75 -14.06 -17.20 -4.68
CA GLY A 75 -13.17 -16.30 -3.94
C GLY A 75 -13.65 -15.87 -2.54
N GLU A 76 -14.70 -16.47 -1.99
CA GLU A 76 -15.14 -16.24 -0.61
C GLU A 76 -15.36 -17.58 0.12
N SER A 77 -14.35 -18.00 0.88
CA SER A 77 -14.44 -18.88 2.07
C SER A 77 -13.17 -18.72 2.90
#